data_AF-A0A521IHG1-F1
#
_entry.id   AF-A0A521IHG1-F1
#
_cell.length_a   1.000
_cell.length_b   1.000
_cell.length_c   1.000
_cell.angle_alpha   90.00
_cell.angle_beta   90.00
_cell.angle_gamma   90.00
#
_symmetry.space_group_name_H-M   'P 1'
#
loop_
_entity.id
_entity.type
_entity.pdbx_description
1 polymer ?
#
loop_
_entity_poly.entity_id
_entity_poly.type
_entity_poly.pdbx_seq_one_letter_code
_entity_poly.pdbx_strand_id
1 'polypeptide(L)'
;MNKNKRLLVILLIVLVGVTPLLATTYGPDNVVYEQTAQPFAGTNVKSLSMGGAGLGMKGYSESFLLNPANLPGSGFRLSIPAVTVTAYNVVKILESPMIDYFTSDDDNDKIKGAQEFLKTIGKGHGDVLTTDISLLTLNAGGLGLSVQAQERLISYKTGTDMTSTKLIAQATAAATLGFGFNIPVLPEWLDIDLGASVQIAYKAYLEQIGADTIIGMMN
;
A
#
# COMPACT_ATOMS: atom_id res chain seq x y z
N MET A 1 27.64 3.17 -14.30
CA MET A 1 26.15 3.13 -14.37
C MET A 1 25.75 3.17 -15.83
N ASN A 2 25.19 2.09 -16.37
CA ASN A 2 24.90 1.95 -17.81
C ASN A 2 23.98 3.06 -18.33
N LYS A 3 24.19 3.54 -19.57
CA LYS A 3 23.36 4.58 -20.22
C LYS A 3 21.86 4.30 -20.10
N ASN A 4 21.45 3.04 -20.20
CA ASN A 4 20.05 2.61 -20.07
C ASN A 4 19.48 2.84 -18.65
N LYS A 5 20.31 2.70 -17.61
CA LYS A 5 19.90 2.95 -16.21
C LYS A 5 19.75 4.45 -15.94
N ARG A 6 20.60 5.30 -16.55
CA ARG A 6 20.44 6.77 -16.45
C ARG A 6 19.19 7.26 -17.18
N LEU A 7 18.88 6.68 -18.35
CA LEU A 7 17.67 7.03 -19.09
C LEU A 7 16.41 6.63 -18.33
N LEU A 8 16.39 5.44 -17.70
CA LEU A 8 15.31 5.01 -16.80
C LEU A 8 15.13 5.94 -15.60
N VAL A 9 16.22 6.36 -14.95
CA VAL A 9 16.16 7.29 -13.80
C VAL A 9 15.67 8.67 -14.22
N ILE A 10 16.10 9.18 -15.39
CA ILE A 10 15.63 10.46 -15.92
C ILE A 10 14.15 10.35 -16.31
N LEU A 11 13.73 9.25 -16.94
CA LEU A 11 12.33 9.02 -17.28
C LEU A 11 11.46 8.94 -16.02
N LEU A 12 11.96 8.29 -14.96
CA LEU A 12 11.29 8.22 -13.66
C LEU A 12 11.17 9.59 -13.00
N ILE A 13 12.22 10.41 -13.02
CA ILE A 13 12.21 11.78 -12.49
C ILE A 13 11.27 12.69 -13.30
N VAL A 14 11.20 12.50 -14.62
CA VAL A 14 10.28 13.24 -15.50
C VAL A 14 8.83 12.78 -15.27
N LEU A 15 8.57 11.48 -15.10
CA LEU A 15 7.24 10.96 -14.76
C LEU A 15 6.78 11.47 -13.39
N VAL A 16 7.65 11.44 -12.38
CA VAL A 16 7.33 11.88 -11.01
C VAL A 16 7.28 13.41 -10.90
N GLY A 17 8.06 14.13 -11.70
CA GLY A 17 8.17 15.60 -11.64
C GLY A 17 7.15 16.34 -12.50
N VAL A 18 6.64 15.74 -13.59
CA VAL A 18 5.70 16.40 -14.53
C VAL A 18 4.24 16.05 -14.24
N THR A 19 3.96 14.91 -13.60
CA THR A 19 2.60 14.51 -13.21
C THR A 19 1.87 15.49 -12.27
N PRO A 20 2.53 16.23 -11.35
CA PRO A 20 1.83 17.20 -10.49
C PRO A 20 1.37 18.46 -11.23
N LEU A 21 1.92 18.75 -12.41
CA LEU A 21 1.71 20.04 -13.12
C LEU A 21 0.50 20.03 -14.07
N LEU A 22 -0.18 18.90 -14.25
CA LEU A 22 -1.28 18.74 -15.23
C LEU A 22 -2.61 18.21 -14.65
N ALA A 23 -2.69 17.97 -13.33
CA ALA A 23 -3.80 17.23 -12.73
C ALA A 23 -4.94 18.13 -12.23
N THR A 24 -5.80 18.62 -13.12
CA THR A 24 -7.11 19.19 -12.72
C THR A 24 -8.26 18.18 -12.86
N THR A 25 -8.11 17.13 -13.67
CA THR A 25 -9.12 16.06 -13.88
C THR A 25 -8.88 14.78 -13.08
N TYR A 26 -7.69 14.62 -12.49
CA TYR A 26 -7.24 13.45 -11.73
C TYR A 26 -7.23 13.74 -10.22
N GLY A 27 -8.27 14.38 -9.70
CA GLY A 27 -8.37 14.71 -8.28
C GLY A 27 -9.11 13.63 -7.47
N PRO A 28 -8.89 13.54 -6.15
CA PRO A 28 -9.66 12.67 -5.25
C PRO A 28 -11.17 12.95 -5.23
N ASP A 29 -11.61 14.10 -5.75
CA ASP A 29 -13.03 14.45 -5.92
C ASP A 29 -13.71 13.66 -7.06
N ASN A 30 -12.94 13.00 -7.91
CA ASN A 30 -13.45 12.13 -8.96
C ASN A 30 -13.69 10.73 -8.39
N VAL A 31 -14.90 10.18 -8.61
CA VAL A 31 -15.32 8.85 -8.13
C VAL A 31 -14.29 7.76 -8.46
N VAL A 32 -13.62 7.82 -9.61
CA VAL A 32 -12.63 6.80 -9.97
C VAL A 32 -11.40 6.83 -9.03
N TYR A 33 -11.05 8.01 -8.52
CA TYR A 33 -9.86 8.26 -7.71
C TYR A 33 -10.15 8.37 -6.21
N GLU A 34 -11.40 8.16 -5.77
CA GLU A 34 -11.79 8.33 -4.36
C GLU A 34 -10.91 7.50 -3.40
N GLN A 35 -10.52 6.30 -3.80
CA GLN A 35 -9.62 5.44 -3.00
C GLN A 35 -8.21 6.03 -2.81
N THR A 36 -7.70 6.86 -3.73
CA THR A 36 -6.37 7.46 -3.57
C THR A 36 -6.34 8.49 -2.43
N ALA A 37 -7.51 9.06 -2.10
CA ALA A 37 -7.70 10.00 -1.00
C ALA A 37 -7.57 9.34 0.39
N GLN A 38 -7.87 8.04 0.51
CA GLN A 38 -7.96 7.34 1.80
C GLN A 38 -6.68 7.48 2.63
N PRO A 39 -6.75 7.91 3.91
CA PRO A 39 -5.57 8.10 4.75
C PRO A 39 -4.64 6.89 4.75
N PHE A 40 -3.33 7.12 4.73
CA PHE A 40 -2.37 6.04 4.81
C PHE A 40 -2.38 5.46 6.23
N ALA A 41 -2.79 4.20 6.36
CA ALA A 41 -2.60 3.46 7.60
C ALA A 41 -1.15 2.96 7.62
N GLY A 42 -0.41 3.26 8.70
CA GLY A 42 0.98 2.84 8.80
C GLY A 42 1.13 1.32 8.66
N THR A 43 2.04 0.90 7.78
CA THR A 43 2.51 -0.46 7.62
C THR A 43 3.04 -1.00 8.95
N ASN A 44 2.35 -2.00 9.49
CA ASN A 44 2.85 -2.85 10.57
C ASN A 44 2.87 -4.27 10.05
N VAL A 45 4.04 -4.75 9.63
CA VAL A 45 4.20 -6.04 8.95
C VAL A 45 3.69 -7.19 9.82
N LYS A 46 3.93 -7.11 11.13
CA LYS A 46 3.47 -8.13 12.08
C LYS A 46 1.96 -8.11 12.26
N SER A 47 1.36 -6.93 12.37
CA SER A 47 -0.09 -6.79 12.45
C SER A 47 -0.75 -7.23 11.16
N LEU A 48 -0.21 -6.86 10.00
CA LEU A 48 -0.70 -7.27 8.69
C LEU A 48 -0.64 -8.80 8.52
N SER A 49 0.45 -9.42 8.96
CA SER A 49 0.59 -10.90 8.96
C SER A 49 -0.41 -11.61 9.88
N MET A 50 -0.95 -10.92 10.89
CA MET A 50 -1.97 -11.45 11.80
C MET A 50 -3.40 -11.00 11.42
N GLY A 51 -3.62 -10.59 10.17
CA GLY A 51 -4.94 -10.16 9.71
C GLY A 51 -5.41 -8.83 10.28
N GLY A 52 -4.48 -7.94 10.64
CA GLY A 52 -4.78 -6.62 11.20
C GLY A 52 -4.86 -6.57 12.73
N ALA A 53 -4.53 -7.66 13.42
CA ALA A 53 -4.46 -7.66 14.89
C ALA A 53 -3.23 -6.90 15.40
N GLY A 54 -3.43 -5.83 16.17
CA GLY A 54 -2.31 -5.03 16.68
C GLY A 54 -2.63 -3.85 17.60
N LEU A 55 -3.90 -3.49 17.79
CA LEU A 55 -4.30 -2.29 18.56
C LEU A 55 -3.82 -2.31 20.02
N GLY A 56 -3.83 -3.47 20.68
CA GLY A 56 -3.41 -3.63 22.08
C GLY A 56 -2.07 -4.33 22.28
N MET A 57 -1.31 -4.60 21.21
CA MET A 57 -0.06 -5.35 21.32
C MET A 57 1.13 -4.44 21.61
N LYS A 58 1.52 -4.39 22.89
CA LYS A 58 2.77 -3.78 23.33
C LYS A 58 3.97 -4.65 22.91
N GLY A 59 5.06 -3.99 22.52
CA GLY A 59 6.33 -4.67 22.26
C GLY A 59 6.64 -5.00 20.79
N TYR A 60 5.83 -4.58 19.83
CA TYR A 60 6.29 -4.52 18.44
C TYR A 60 6.84 -3.15 18.11
N SER A 61 7.94 -3.10 17.35
CA SER A 61 8.56 -1.86 16.85
C SER A 61 7.53 -0.98 16.15
N GLU A 62 6.63 -1.58 15.38
CA GLU A 62 5.65 -0.89 14.53
C GLU A 62 4.26 -0.73 15.19
N SER A 63 4.08 -1.18 16.44
CA SER A 63 2.77 -1.14 17.13
C SER A 63 2.23 0.28 17.30
N PHE A 64 3.12 1.27 17.43
CA PHE A 64 2.74 2.67 17.62
C PHE A 64 2.10 3.32 16.39
N LEU A 65 2.31 2.73 15.21
CA LEU A 65 1.70 3.19 13.95
C LEU A 65 0.19 2.97 13.92
N LEU A 66 -0.28 1.97 14.68
CA LEU A 66 -1.70 1.69 14.87
C LEU A 66 -2.21 2.33 16.16
N ASN A 67 -1.41 2.29 17.23
CA ASN A 67 -1.78 2.88 18.51
C ASN A 67 -0.53 3.40 19.24
N PRO A 68 -0.30 4.74 19.29
CA PRO A 68 0.86 5.33 19.92
C PRO A 68 0.93 5.09 21.45
N ALA A 69 -0.18 4.71 22.10
CA ALA A 69 -0.18 4.30 23.51
C ALA A 69 0.56 2.96 23.76
N ASN A 70 1.03 2.28 22.71
CA ASN A 70 1.90 1.11 22.84
C ASN A 70 3.40 1.46 22.98
N LEU A 71 3.78 2.74 22.86
CA LEU A 71 5.17 3.19 23.03
C LEU A 71 5.71 3.10 24.46
N PRO A 72 4.93 3.44 25.51
CA PRO A 72 5.38 3.27 26.89
C PRO A 72 5.69 1.80 27.19
N GLY A 73 6.83 1.54 27.82
CA GLY A 73 7.25 0.17 28.15
C GLY A 73 7.73 -0.68 26.96
N SER A 74 7.77 -0.14 25.74
CA SER A 74 8.31 -0.83 24.55
C SER A 74 9.80 -1.20 24.70
N GLY A 75 10.56 -0.41 25.47
CA GLY A 75 12.03 -0.47 25.50
C GLY A 75 12.65 0.02 24.18
N PHE A 76 13.97 -0.12 24.06
CA PHE A 76 14.68 0.18 22.81
C PHE A 76 14.41 -0.90 21.77
N ARG A 77 13.90 -0.51 20.59
CA ARG A 77 13.65 -1.43 19.47
C ARG A 77 14.06 -0.79 18.15
N LEU A 78 14.74 -1.57 17.33
CA LEU A 78 15.04 -1.26 15.94
C LEU A 78 14.43 -2.35 15.07
N SER A 79 13.59 -1.94 14.11
CA SER A 79 13.09 -2.81 13.05
C SER A 79 14.05 -2.72 11.87
N ILE A 80 14.46 -3.88 11.37
CA ILE A 80 15.16 -3.98 10.08
C ILE A 80 14.18 -3.73 8.93
N PRO A 81 14.66 -3.32 7.75
CA PRO A 81 13.81 -3.13 6.59
C PRO A 81 13.01 -4.39 6.29
N ALA A 82 11.70 -4.26 6.12
CA ALA A 82 10.80 -5.36 5.85
C ALA A 82 9.87 -5.01 4.67
N VAL A 83 9.62 -5.99 3.81
CA VAL A 83 8.74 -5.88 2.65
C VAL A 83 7.61 -6.89 2.82
N THR A 84 6.37 -6.42 2.69
CA THR A 84 5.18 -7.27 2.69
C THR A 84 4.46 -7.08 1.37
N VAL A 85 4.08 -8.18 0.74
CA VAL A 85 3.29 -8.16 -0.50
C VAL A 85 1.96 -8.83 -0.20
N THR A 86 0.87 -8.08 -0.36
CA THR A 86 -0.50 -8.55 -0.19
C THR A 86 -1.16 -8.59 -1.56
N ALA A 87 -1.48 -9.79 -2.03
CA ALA A 87 -2.28 -10.00 -3.22
C ALA A 87 -3.73 -10.29 -2.82
N TYR A 88 -4.68 -9.66 -3.51
CA TYR A 88 -6.11 -9.84 -3.26
C TYR A 88 -6.72 -10.77 -4.30
N ASN A 89 -7.88 -11.37 -3.98
CA ASN A 89 -8.60 -12.30 -4.85
C ASN A 89 -7.81 -13.55 -5.30
N VAL A 90 -6.82 -13.98 -4.51
CA VAL A 90 -5.93 -15.12 -4.83
C VAL A 90 -6.71 -16.41 -5.12
N VAL A 91 -7.80 -16.69 -4.42
CA VAL A 91 -8.64 -17.87 -4.68
C VAL A 91 -9.21 -17.85 -6.09
N LYS A 92 -9.79 -16.73 -6.53
CA LYS A 92 -10.33 -16.58 -7.89
C LYS A 92 -9.24 -16.64 -8.97
N ILE A 93 -8.04 -16.18 -8.64
CA ILE A 93 -6.85 -16.27 -9.50
C ILE A 93 -6.41 -17.73 -9.67
N LEU A 94 -6.37 -18.52 -8.58
CA LEU A 94 -5.95 -19.92 -8.60
C LEU A 94 -7.01 -20.85 -9.21
N GLU A 95 -8.29 -20.52 -9.06
CA GLU A 95 -9.41 -21.26 -9.67
C GLU A 95 -9.60 -20.92 -11.16
N SER A 96 -8.92 -19.88 -11.66
CA SER A 96 -8.99 -19.46 -13.06
C SER A 96 -7.92 -20.16 -13.90
N PRO A 97 -8.18 -20.49 -15.18
CA PRO A 97 -7.17 -20.98 -16.13
C PRO A 97 -6.12 -19.90 -16.50
N MET A 98 -6.19 -18.72 -15.88
CA MET A 98 -5.28 -17.60 -16.09
C MET A 98 -3.80 -17.98 -15.99
N ILE A 99 -3.40 -18.79 -15.00
CA ILE A 99 -1.98 -19.16 -14.82
C ILE A 99 -1.49 -19.98 -16.02
N ASP A 100 -2.30 -20.93 -16.48
CA ASP A 100 -1.97 -21.78 -17.62
C ASP A 100 -1.77 -20.92 -18.89
N TYR A 101 -2.66 -19.94 -19.11
CA TYR A 101 -2.60 -19.00 -20.23
C TYR A 101 -1.42 -18.01 -20.18
N PHE A 102 -0.92 -17.65 -18.99
CA PHE A 102 0.29 -16.83 -18.89
C PHE A 102 1.58 -17.63 -19.05
N THR A 103 1.54 -18.94 -18.80
CA THR A 103 2.72 -19.83 -18.91
C THR A 103 2.89 -20.45 -20.31
N SER A 104 1.92 -20.31 -21.20
CA SER A 104 2.02 -20.73 -22.59
C SER A 104 2.90 -19.79 -23.42
N ASP A 105 3.63 -20.34 -24.38
CA ASP A 105 4.47 -19.58 -25.32
C ASP A 105 3.65 -18.83 -26.42
N ASP A 106 2.33 -18.97 -26.45
CA ASP A 106 1.44 -18.28 -27.40
C ASP A 106 1.01 -16.90 -26.87
N ASP A 107 1.28 -15.86 -27.66
CA ASP A 107 0.90 -14.48 -27.33
C ASP A 107 -0.64 -14.29 -27.29
N ASN A 108 -1.41 -15.07 -28.06
CA ASN A 108 -2.88 -15.04 -27.98
C ASN A 108 -3.40 -15.59 -26.66
N ASP A 109 -2.68 -16.52 -26.04
CA ASP A 109 -3.05 -17.07 -24.75
C ASP A 109 -2.73 -16.09 -23.62
N LYS A 110 -1.64 -15.32 -23.72
CA LYS A 110 -1.39 -14.22 -22.78
C LYS A 110 -2.57 -13.23 -22.74
N ILE A 111 -3.12 -12.85 -23.90
CA ILE A 111 -4.30 -11.97 -23.97
C ILE A 111 -5.49 -12.57 -23.22
N LYS A 112 -5.75 -13.87 -23.37
CA LYS A 112 -6.80 -14.57 -22.61
C LYS A 112 -6.51 -14.57 -21.10
N GLY A 113 -5.24 -14.73 -20.72
CA GLY A 113 -4.79 -14.62 -19.34
C GLY A 113 -5.15 -13.26 -18.72
N ALA A 114 -4.88 -12.16 -19.41
CA ALA A 114 -5.26 -10.83 -18.91
C ALA A 114 -6.77 -10.58 -18.88
N GLN A 115 -7.52 -11.14 -19.83
CA GLN A 115 -8.97 -11.07 -19.78
C GLN A 115 -9.52 -11.81 -18.56
N GLU A 116 -9.02 -13.00 -18.27
CA GLU A 116 -9.38 -13.77 -17.08
C GLU A 116 -8.97 -13.04 -15.79
N PHE A 117 -7.79 -12.43 -15.75
CA PHE A 117 -7.36 -11.58 -14.64
C PHE A 117 -8.35 -10.46 -14.34
N LEU A 118 -8.75 -9.69 -15.36
CA LEU A 118 -9.68 -8.56 -15.20
C LEU A 118 -11.09 -9.02 -14.80
N LYS A 119 -11.49 -10.26 -15.12
CA LYS A 119 -12.75 -10.86 -14.64
C LYS A 119 -12.71 -11.18 -13.13
N THR A 120 -11.54 -11.46 -12.56
CA THR A 120 -11.42 -11.71 -11.11
C THR A 120 -11.77 -10.48 -10.28
N ILE A 121 -11.64 -9.28 -10.86
CA ILE A 121 -11.92 -7.99 -10.21
C ILE A 121 -13.44 -7.77 -10.09
N GLY A 122 -13.87 -7.61 -8.84
CA GLY A 122 -15.26 -7.33 -8.47
C GLY A 122 -15.70 -5.90 -8.83
N LYS A 123 -17.01 -5.68 -8.79
CA LYS A 123 -17.60 -4.34 -8.98
C LYS A 123 -17.21 -3.41 -7.82
N GLY A 124 -16.96 -2.14 -8.13
CA GLY A 124 -16.67 -1.09 -7.17
C GLY A 124 -15.17 -0.87 -6.99
N HIS A 125 -14.83 -0.37 -5.81
CA HIS A 125 -13.49 -0.02 -5.37
C HIS A 125 -12.82 -1.22 -4.69
N GLY A 126 -11.56 -1.49 -5.05
CA GLY A 126 -10.80 -2.60 -4.46
C GLY A 126 -9.30 -2.48 -4.69
N ASP A 127 -8.52 -3.22 -3.92
CA ASP A 127 -7.08 -3.36 -4.14
C ASP A 127 -6.80 -4.69 -4.85
N VAL A 128 -5.82 -4.68 -5.74
CA VAL A 128 -5.36 -5.87 -6.48
C VAL A 128 -4.06 -6.37 -5.89
N LEU A 129 -3.13 -5.44 -5.67
CA LEU A 129 -1.81 -5.69 -5.09
C LEU A 129 -1.46 -4.53 -4.16
N THR A 130 -0.88 -4.85 -3.01
CA THR A 130 -0.27 -3.86 -2.12
C THR A 130 1.10 -4.34 -1.69
N THR A 131 2.11 -3.52 -1.93
CA THR A 131 3.48 -3.74 -1.49
C THR A 131 3.79 -2.71 -0.42
N ASP A 132 3.92 -3.18 0.82
CA ASP A 132 4.29 -2.35 1.95
C ASP A 132 5.77 -2.52 2.27
N ILE A 133 6.47 -1.40 2.49
CA ILE A 133 7.89 -1.34 2.79
C ILE A 133 8.09 -0.54 4.08
N SER A 134 8.49 -1.22 5.15
CA SER A 134 8.99 -0.59 6.36
C SER A 134 10.51 -0.40 6.16
N LEU A 135 10.98 0.84 6.04
CA LEU A 135 12.40 1.14 5.81
C LEU A 135 13.17 1.22 7.12
N LEU A 136 12.57 1.86 8.12
CA LEU A 136 13.16 2.05 9.43
C LEU A 136 12.05 2.27 10.44
N THR A 137 12.08 1.53 11.54
CA THR A 137 11.24 1.85 12.70
C THR A 137 12.07 1.76 13.98
N LEU A 138 12.09 2.84 14.74
CA LEU A 138 12.89 3.06 15.94
C LEU A 138 11.99 3.44 17.10
N ASN A 139 12.08 2.71 18.21
CA ASN A 139 11.40 3.06 19.45
C ASN A 139 12.43 3.23 20.57
N ALA A 140 12.31 4.30 21.35
CA ALA A 140 13.14 4.54 22.52
C ALA A 140 12.38 5.39 23.55
N GLY A 141 12.22 4.86 24.77
CA GLY A 141 11.76 5.66 25.92
C GLY A 141 10.41 6.37 25.74
N GLY A 142 9.47 5.77 25.00
CA GLY A 142 8.18 6.39 24.70
C GLY A 142 8.15 7.20 23.39
N LEU A 143 9.27 7.39 22.71
CA LEU A 143 9.34 7.96 21.37
C LEU A 143 9.38 6.86 20.31
N GLY A 144 8.70 7.09 19.19
CA GLY A 144 8.70 6.24 18.01
C GLY A 144 8.98 7.06 16.76
N LEU A 145 9.86 6.59 15.89
CA LEU A 145 10.08 7.13 14.55
C LEU A 145 9.96 5.99 13.55
N SER A 146 9.18 6.19 12.50
CA SER A 146 9.05 5.22 11.41
C SER A 146 9.05 5.89 10.05
N VAL A 147 9.74 5.28 9.09
CA VAL A 147 9.74 5.67 7.67
C VAL A 147 9.26 4.48 6.86
N GLN A 148 8.24 4.71 6.04
CA GLN A 148 7.53 3.68 5.30
C GLN A 148 7.28 4.14 3.86
N ALA A 149 7.19 3.17 2.96
CA ALA A 149 6.71 3.37 1.61
C ALA A 149 5.67 2.28 1.30
N GLN A 150 4.68 2.60 0.47
CA GLN A 150 3.66 1.66 0.05
C GLN A 150 3.35 1.87 -1.43
N GLU A 151 3.30 0.79 -2.18
CA GLU A 151 2.78 0.75 -3.54
C GLU A 151 1.44 0.02 -3.54
N ARG A 152 0.43 0.60 -4.18
CA ARG A 152 -0.90 0.01 -4.33
C ARG A 152 -1.29 -0.01 -5.80
N LEU A 153 -1.77 -1.16 -6.26
CA LEU A 153 -2.51 -1.29 -7.50
C LEU A 153 -3.99 -1.32 -7.15
N ILE A 154 -4.65 -0.18 -7.34
CA ILE A 154 -6.06 0.03 -7.04
C ILE A 154 -6.88 -0.36 -8.28
N SER A 155 -8.04 -0.97 -8.06
CA SER A 155 -9.03 -1.27 -9.08
C SER A 155 -10.32 -0.50 -8.82
N TYR A 156 -10.89 0.03 -9.89
CA TYR A 156 -12.23 0.59 -9.90
C TYR A 156 -13.02 0.02 -11.08
N LYS A 157 -14.20 -0.53 -10.79
CA LYS A 157 -15.06 -1.15 -11.80
C LYS A 157 -16.50 -0.65 -11.67
N THR A 158 -17.00 0.04 -12.69
CA THR A 158 -18.35 0.64 -12.65
C THR A 158 -19.47 -0.37 -12.91
N GLY A 159 -19.19 -1.44 -13.66
CA GLY A 159 -20.17 -2.46 -14.07
C GLY A 159 -19.74 -3.90 -13.77
N THR A 160 -20.47 -4.86 -14.33
CA THR A 160 -20.08 -6.29 -14.29
C THR A 160 -19.08 -6.63 -15.40
N ASP A 161 -19.09 -5.84 -16.47
CA ASP A 161 -18.31 -6.09 -17.68
C ASP A 161 -16.83 -5.80 -17.47
N MET A 162 -15.98 -6.64 -18.05
CA MET A 162 -14.52 -6.54 -17.96
C MET A 162 -13.99 -5.19 -18.47
N THR A 163 -14.56 -4.65 -19.54
CA THR A 163 -14.17 -3.39 -20.18
C THR A 163 -14.35 -2.17 -19.27
N SER A 164 -15.20 -2.29 -18.24
CA SER A 164 -15.42 -1.24 -17.24
C SER A 164 -14.36 -1.17 -16.14
N THR A 165 -13.38 -2.09 -16.17
CA THR A 165 -12.31 -2.18 -15.18
C THR A 165 -11.23 -1.15 -15.46
N LYS A 166 -10.85 -0.41 -14.42
CA LYS A 166 -9.80 0.58 -14.43
C LYS A 166 -8.81 0.28 -13.32
N LEU A 167 -7.52 0.37 -13.63
CA LEU A 167 -6.44 0.19 -12.67
C LEU A 167 -5.71 1.50 -12.45
N ILE A 168 -5.36 1.79 -11.20
CA ILE A 168 -4.62 2.99 -10.80
C ILE A 168 -3.44 2.54 -9.94
N ALA A 169 -2.23 2.86 -10.37
CA ALA A 169 -1.04 2.66 -9.55
C ALA A 169 -0.85 3.88 -8.64
N GLN A 170 -0.66 3.62 -7.34
CA GLN A 170 -0.37 4.62 -6.33
C GLN A 170 0.91 4.26 -5.59
N ALA A 171 1.78 5.25 -5.38
CA ALA A 171 2.92 5.18 -4.49
C ALA A 171 2.74 6.17 -3.34
N THR A 172 3.00 5.72 -2.13
CA THR A 172 2.91 6.51 -0.90
C THR A 172 4.24 6.42 -0.16
N ALA A 173 4.73 7.54 0.35
CA ALA A 173 5.86 7.57 1.27
C ALA A 173 5.42 8.31 2.54
N ALA A 174 5.67 7.74 3.70
CA ALA A 174 5.24 8.31 4.98
C ALA A 174 6.34 8.28 6.03
N ALA A 175 6.41 9.35 6.82
CA ALA A 175 7.19 9.42 8.04
C ALA A 175 6.22 9.63 9.22
N THR A 176 6.32 8.79 10.24
CA THR A 176 5.48 8.86 11.44
C THR A 176 6.36 9.07 12.67
N LEU A 177 6.02 10.07 13.45
CA LEU A 177 6.59 10.34 14.77
C LEU A 177 5.52 10.06 15.82
N GLY A 178 5.80 9.16 16.74
CA GLY A 178 4.95 8.83 17.88
C GLY A 178 5.58 9.27 19.18
N PHE A 179 4.75 9.70 20.11
CA PHE A 179 5.10 9.91 21.50
C PHE A 179 4.05 9.25 22.37
N GLY A 180 4.49 8.47 23.35
CA GLY A 180 3.62 7.89 24.36
C GLY A 180 4.27 7.98 25.72
N PHE A 181 3.42 8.14 26.74
CA PHE A 181 3.82 8.14 28.13
C PHE A 181 2.81 7.37 28.97
N ASN A 182 3.32 6.83 30.09
CA ASN A 182 2.55 6.06 31.05
C ASN A 182 2.28 6.94 32.28
N ILE A 183 1.03 6.97 32.74
CA ILE A 183 0.61 7.59 33.99
C ILE A 183 0.22 6.45 34.94
N PRO A 184 1.04 6.14 35.95
CA PRO A 184 0.65 5.20 37.01
C PRO A 184 -0.36 5.90 37.93
N VAL A 185 -1.63 5.51 37.87
CA VAL A 185 -2.72 6.12 38.66
C VAL A 185 -2.81 5.45 40.03
N LEU A 186 -2.72 4.13 40.06
CA LEU A 186 -2.58 3.33 41.28
C LEU A 186 -1.40 2.38 41.07
N PRO A 187 -0.30 2.52 41.84
CA PRO A 187 0.85 1.65 41.69
C PRO A 187 0.44 0.17 41.69
N GLU A 188 0.84 -0.58 40.66
CA GLU A 188 0.57 -2.01 40.45
C GLU A 188 -0.88 -2.41 40.12
N TRP A 189 -1.84 -1.50 40.17
CA TRP A 189 -3.27 -1.80 40.00
C TRP A 189 -3.89 -1.13 38.77
N LEU A 190 -3.44 0.09 38.45
CA LEU A 190 -3.97 0.86 37.33
C LEU A 190 -2.92 1.78 36.74
N ASP A 191 -2.60 1.49 35.48
CA ASP A 191 -1.75 2.30 34.63
C ASP A 191 -2.56 2.82 33.44
N ILE A 192 -2.38 4.09 33.09
CA ILE A 192 -2.97 4.71 31.91
C ILE A 192 -1.86 5.04 30.92
N ASP A 193 -1.88 4.41 29.76
CA ASP A 193 -1.00 4.78 28.65
C ASP A 193 -1.71 5.77 27.73
N LEU A 194 -1.05 6.90 27.50
CA LEU A 194 -1.47 7.90 26.54
C LEU A 194 -0.44 7.98 25.43
N GLY A 195 -0.90 8.15 24.21
CA GLY A 195 -0.02 8.35 23.07
C GLY A 195 -0.64 9.25 22.02
N ALA A 196 0.23 9.97 21.32
CA ALA A 196 -0.10 10.76 20.15
C ALA A 196 0.92 10.47 19.06
N SER A 197 0.49 10.56 17.82
CA SER A 197 1.38 10.43 16.67
C SER A 197 1.06 11.46 15.62
N VAL A 198 2.09 11.98 14.97
CA VAL A 198 2.00 12.83 13.79
C VAL A 198 2.56 12.04 12.62
N GLN A 199 1.81 12.02 11.51
CA GLN A 199 2.24 11.39 10.28
C GLN A 199 2.27 12.41 9.15
N ILE A 200 3.37 12.41 8.41
CA ILE A 200 3.50 13.14 7.15
C ILE A 200 3.51 12.07 6.06
N ALA A 201 2.52 12.11 5.17
CA ALA A 201 2.40 11.19 4.05
C ALA A 201 2.35 11.96 2.72
N TYR A 202 3.19 11.55 1.78
CA TYR A 202 3.17 12.02 0.40
C TYR A 202 2.64 10.89 -0.50
N LYS A 203 1.68 11.22 -1.35
CA LYS A 203 1.06 10.27 -2.28
C LYS A 203 1.20 10.77 -3.70
N ALA A 204 1.59 9.87 -4.58
CA ALA A 204 1.55 10.04 -6.02
C ALA A 204 0.74 8.90 -6.63
N TYR A 205 -0.05 9.17 -7.65
CA TYR A 205 -0.80 8.15 -8.36
C TYR A 205 -0.82 8.47 -9.86
N LEU A 206 -0.92 7.42 -10.67
CA LEU A 206 -0.94 7.52 -12.12
C LEU A 206 -2.36 7.68 -12.65
N GLU A 207 -2.45 8.05 -13.92
CA GLU A 207 -3.71 8.01 -14.66
C GLU A 207 -4.28 6.59 -14.70
N GLN A 208 -5.61 6.48 -14.70
CA GLN A 208 -6.32 5.21 -14.77
C GLN A 208 -5.97 4.51 -16.09
N ILE A 209 -5.62 3.24 -16.03
CA ILE A 209 -5.44 2.40 -17.22
C ILE A 209 -6.69 1.53 -17.36
N GLY A 210 -7.38 1.66 -18.48
CA GLY A 210 -8.57 0.86 -18.78
C GLY A 210 -8.22 -0.53 -19.31
N ALA A 211 -9.17 -1.46 -19.21
CA ALA A 211 -9.06 -2.82 -19.72
C ALA A 211 -8.59 -2.90 -21.18
N ASP A 212 -9.11 -2.04 -22.06
CA ASP A 212 -8.75 -2.04 -23.49
C ASP A 212 -7.28 -1.68 -23.72
N THR A 213 -6.74 -0.76 -22.92
CA THR A 213 -5.33 -0.39 -22.95
C THR A 213 -4.44 -1.51 -22.42
N ILE A 214 -4.87 -2.20 -21.34
CA ILE A 214 -4.14 -3.34 -20.77
C ILE A 214 -4.04 -4.48 -21.78
N ILE A 215 -5.18 -4.83 -22.40
CA ILE A 215 -5.24 -5.86 -23.45
C ILE A 215 -4.39 -5.43 -24.66
N GLY A 216 -4.47 -4.16 -25.04
CA GLY A 216 -3.68 -3.61 -26.15
C GLY A 216 -2.16 -3.63 -25.91
N MET A 217 -1.69 -3.51 -24.67
CA MET A 217 -0.27 -3.61 -24.31
C MET A 217 0.29 -5.04 -24.39
N MET A 218 -0.57 -6.04 -24.57
CA MET A 218 -0.20 -7.46 -24.62
C MET A 218 -0.23 -8.04 -26.04
N ASN A 219 -0.69 -7.26 -27.03
CA ASN A 219 -0.42 -7.50 -28.45
C ASN A 219 0.97 -6.97 -28.81
#